data_AF-A0A4R6V2U1-F1
#
_entry.id   AF-A0A4R6V2U1-F1
#
_cell.length_a   1.000
_cell.length_b   1.000
_cell.length_c   1.000
_cell.angle_alpha   90.00
_cell.angle_beta   90.00
_cell.angle_gamma   90.00
#
_symmetry.space_group_name_H-M   'P 1'
#
loop_
_entity.id
_entity.type
_entity.pdbx_description
1 polymer ?
#
loop_
_entity_poly.entity_id
_entity_poly.type
_entity_poly.pdbx_seq_one_letter_code
_entity_poly.pdbx_strand_id
1 'polypeptide(L)' 'MDNAGLRALKRGPVPDKSRCRDVAYEDLHPGECDEQTAYGAAVGSTYCGAPKAEGFKLCLYHLFNALNGGVPKSRLRG' A
#
# COMPACT_ATOMS: atom_id res chain seq x y z
N MET A 1 8.06 6.99 -8.64
CA MET A 1 7.71 8.20 -7.86
C MET A 1 8.89 8.75 -7.05
N ASP A 2 9.16 10.04 -7.24
CA ASP A 2 10.26 10.81 -6.62
C ASP A 2 9.86 11.46 -5.28
N ASN A 3 10.74 12.29 -4.69
CA ASN A 3 10.46 12.95 -3.42
C ASN A 3 9.37 14.04 -3.54
N ALA A 4 9.25 14.70 -4.69
CA ALA A 4 8.22 15.72 -4.90
C ALA A 4 6.83 15.06 -4.96
N GLY A 5 6.69 13.98 -5.74
CA GLY A 5 5.47 13.17 -5.81
C GLY A 5 5.07 12.61 -4.46
N LEU A 6 6.04 12.16 -3.64
CA LEU A 6 5.76 11.66 -2.29
C LEU A 6 5.23 12.75 -1.35
N ARG A 7 5.77 13.98 -1.44
CA ARG A 7 5.28 15.14 -0.67
C ARG A 7 3.89 15.55 -1.12
N ALA A 8 3.62 15.51 -2.42
CA ALA A 8 2.31 15.80 -2.99
C ALA A 8 1.27 14.77 -2.51
N LEU A 9 1.60 13.47 -2.57
CA LEU A 9 0.76 12.40 -2.03
C LEU A 9 0.41 12.64 -0.56
N LYS A 10 1.40 12.95 0.29
CA LYS A 10 1.18 13.16 1.72
C LYS A 10 0.25 14.35 2.04
N ARG A 11 0.28 15.40 1.23
CA ARG A 11 -0.52 16.63 1.44
C ARG A 11 -1.83 16.64 0.67
N GLY A 12 -2.00 15.72 -0.28
CA GLY A 12 -3.16 15.63 -1.14
C GLY A 12 -4.37 14.97 -0.47
N PRO A 13 -5.46 14.78 -1.23
CA PRO A 13 -6.62 14.04 -0.76
C PRO A 13 -6.24 12.59 -0.43
N VAL A 14 -6.97 11.99 0.51
CA VAL A 14 -6.83 10.57 0.84
C VAL A 14 -7.12 9.75 -0.43
N PRO A 15 -6.19 8.90 -0.90
CA PRO A 15 -6.42 8.05 -2.06
C PRO A 15 -7.56 7.07 -1.82
N ASP A 16 -8.23 6.65 -2.89
CA ASP A 16 -9.36 5.72 -2.78
C ASP A 16 -8.91 4.31 -2.35
N LYS A 17 -9.48 3.83 -1.23
CA LYS A 17 -9.26 2.48 -0.69
C LYS A 17 -9.98 1.41 -1.51
N SER A 18 -11.03 1.75 -2.27
CA SER A 18 -11.88 0.79 -3.01
C SER A 18 -11.10 -0.04 -4.05
N ARG A 19 -9.87 0.38 -4.38
CA ARG A 19 -8.95 -0.33 -5.26
C ARG A 19 -8.30 -1.55 -4.62
N CYS A 20 -8.27 -1.68 -3.29
CA CYS A 20 -7.88 -2.93 -2.63
C CYS A 20 -9.00 -3.96 -2.79
N ARG A 21 -8.61 -5.23 -3.02
CA ARG A 21 -9.51 -6.33 -3.39
C ARG A 21 -9.51 -7.50 -2.40
N ASP A 22 -8.66 -7.48 -1.38
CA ASP A 22 -8.50 -8.56 -0.40
C ASP A 22 -8.23 -9.92 -1.06
N VAL A 23 -7.02 -10.10 -1.58
CA VAL A 23 -6.58 -11.31 -2.29
C VAL A 23 -5.83 -12.25 -1.37
N ALA A 24 -5.91 -13.56 -1.62
CA ALA A 24 -5.08 -14.55 -0.95
C ALA A 24 -3.60 -14.40 -1.36
N TYR A 25 -2.67 -14.96 -0.58
CA TYR A 25 -1.24 -14.83 -0.87
C TYR A 25 -0.85 -15.51 -2.19
N GLU A 26 -1.41 -16.69 -2.45
CA GLU A 26 -1.21 -17.48 -3.67
C GLU A 26 -1.66 -16.77 -4.94
N ASP A 27 -2.60 -15.82 -4.82
CA ASP A 27 -3.14 -15.02 -5.93
C ASP A 27 -2.52 -13.63 -6.03
N LEU A 28 -1.64 -13.25 -5.09
CA LEU A 28 -1.02 -11.93 -5.05
C LEU A 28 0.10 -11.83 -6.11
N HIS A 29 -0.10 -10.97 -7.11
CA HIS A 29 0.91 -10.79 -8.14
C HIS A 29 2.09 -9.94 -7.64
N PRO A 30 3.32 -10.13 -8.16
CA PRO A 30 4.50 -9.35 -7.75
C PRO A 30 4.34 -7.82 -7.89
N GLY A 31 3.47 -7.35 -8.79
CA GLY A 31 3.16 -5.93 -8.99
C GLY A 31 2.11 -5.36 -8.03
N GLU A 32 1.57 -6.17 -7.13
CA GLU A 32 0.45 -5.82 -6.26
C GLU A 32 0.87 -5.59 -4.80
N CYS A 33 0.16 -4.69 -4.14
CA CYS A 33 0.38 -4.28 -2.77
C CYS A 33 0.15 -5.46 -1.81
N ASP A 34 1.19 -5.77 -1.05
CA ASP A 34 1.27 -6.85 -0.06
C ASP A 34 0.94 -6.38 1.37
N GLU A 35 0.26 -5.24 1.51
CA GLU A 35 -0.25 -4.81 2.81
C GLU A 35 -1.38 -5.76 3.23
N GLN A 36 -1.27 -6.33 4.43
CA GLN A 36 -2.29 -7.22 4.98
C GLN A 36 -3.55 -6.43 5.35
N THR A 37 -4.73 -6.88 4.91
CA THR A 37 -5.99 -6.13 5.08
C THR A 37 -7.00 -6.78 6.03
N ALA A 38 -6.92 -8.09 6.28
CA ALA A 38 -7.80 -8.75 7.24
C ALA A 38 -7.32 -8.56 8.69
N TYR A 39 -7.93 -7.58 9.38
CA TYR A 39 -7.93 -7.52 10.85
C TYR A 39 -8.98 -8.49 11.41
N GLY A 40 -8.56 -9.48 12.19
CA GLY A 40 -9.46 -10.39 12.93
C GLY A 40 -9.76 -11.74 12.28
N ALA A 41 -9.34 -11.96 11.03
CA ALA A 41 -9.09 -13.32 10.52
C ALA A 41 -7.68 -13.77 10.92
N ALA A 42 -7.27 -15.01 10.64
CA ALA A 42 -5.89 -15.43 10.84
C ALA A 42 -4.94 -14.41 10.18
N VAL A 43 -3.95 -13.91 10.92
CA VAL A 43 -2.95 -12.94 10.43
C VAL A 43 -2.33 -13.49 9.13
N GLY A 44 -2.28 -12.67 8.08
CA GLY A 44 -1.78 -13.07 6.76
C GLY A 44 -2.78 -13.79 5.85
N SER A 45 -4.08 -13.75 6.15
CA SER A 45 -5.11 -14.41 5.32
C SER A 45 -5.43 -13.67 4.02
N THR A 46 -5.38 -12.34 4.00
CA THR A 46 -5.59 -11.55 2.78
C THR A 46 -4.70 -10.30 2.71
N TYR A 47 -4.45 -9.88 1.48
CA TYR A 47 -3.57 -8.78 1.10
C TYR A 47 -4.34 -7.80 0.21
N CYS A 48 -3.93 -6.53 0.19
CA CYS A 48 -4.65 -5.49 -0.56
C CYS A 48 -4.83 -5.82 -2.05
N GLY A 49 -3.82 -6.36 -2.73
CA GLY A 49 -3.96 -6.73 -4.15
C GLY A 49 -4.13 -5.56 -5.13
N ALA A 50 -4.04 -4.31 -4.68
CA ALA A 50 -4.05 -3.15 -5.57
C ALA A 50 -2.67 -2.93 -6.20
N PRO A 51 -2.55 -2.33 -7.40
CA PRO A 51 -1.24 -2.04 -7.99
C PRO A 51 -0.35 -1.20 -7.07
N LYS A 52 0.93 -1.58 -6.98
CA LYS A 52 1.96 -0.83 -6.26
C LYS A 52 2.11 0.58 -6.81
N ALA A 53 2.37 1.54 -5.92
CA ALA A 53 2.85 2.84 -6.31
C ALA A 53 4.28 2.70 -6.86
N GLU A 54 4.60 3.46 -7.90
CA GLU A 54 5.86 3.34 -8.63
C GLU A 54 7.10 3.52 -7.72
N GLY A 55 7.90 2.46 -7.59
CA GLY A 55 9.09 2.39 -6.74
C GLY A 55 8.79 2.20 -5.25
N PHE A 56 7.64 1.66 -4.91
CA PHE A 56 7.22 1.33 -3.54
C PHE A 56 6.56 -0.05 -3.50
N LYS A 57 6.56 -0.69 -2.33
CA LYS A 57 5.89 -1.98 -2.11
C LYS A 57 4.38 -1.86 -1.84
N LEU A 58 3.90 -0.65 -1.57
CA LEU A 58 2.51 -0.36 -1.22
C LEU A 58 1.76 0.31 -2.37
N CYS A 59 0.44 0.13 -2.43
CA CYS A 59 -0.45 0.92 -3.29
C CYS A 59 -0.54 2.38 -2.80
N LEU A 60 -1.14 3.27 -3.58
CA LEU A 60 -1.24 4.70 -3.21
C LEU A 60 -1.94 4.92 -1.85
N TYR A 61 -3.03 4.19 -1.56
CA TYR A 61 -3.76 4.30 -0.29
C TYR A 61 -2.91 3.86 0.91
N HIS A 62 -2.31 2.66 0.85
CA HIS A 62 -1.47 2.17 1.95
C HIS A 62 -0.17 2.95 2.08
N LEU A 63 0.41 3.44 0.98
CA LEU A 63 1.53 4.36 1.00
C LEU A 63 1.16 5.67 1.72
N PHE A 64 0.00 6.26 1.41
CA PHE A 64 -0.52 7.45 2.10
C PHE A 64 -0.69 7.20 3.60
N ASN A 65 -1.35 6.10 3.98
CA ASN A 65 -1.56 5.74 5.38
C ASN A 65 -0.24 5.52 6.12
N ALA A 66 0.70 4.76 5.55
CA ALA A 66 1.99 4.49 6.16
C ALA A 66 2.83 5.77 6.37
N LEU A 67 2.83 6.68 5.38
CA LEU A 67 3.55 7.96 5.48
C LEU A 67 2.94 8.90 6.53
N ASN A 68 1.62 8.87 6.71
CA ASN A 68 0.92 9.66 7.72
C ASN A 68 0.95 8.99 9.11
N GLY A 69 1.10 7.66 9.17
CA GLY A 69 1.39 6.88 10.38
C GLY A 69 2.86 6.92 10.81
N GLY A 70 3.72 7.67 10.12
CA GLY A 70 5.11 7.90 10.50
C GLY A 70 6.09 6.80 10.06
N VAL A 71 5.69 5.87 9.19
CA VAL A 71 6.60 4.85 8.66
C VAL A 71 7.66 5.51 7.78
N PRO A 72 8.96 5.29 8.05
CA PRO A 72 10.03 5.85 7.22
C PRO A 72 9.94 5.38 5.77
N LYS A 73 10.05 6.31 4.81
CA LYS A 73 9.96 6.01 3.37
C LYS A 73 10.93 4.91 2.90
N SER A 74 12.09 4.77 3.54
CA SER A 74 13.07 3.72 3.23
C SER A 74 12.53 2.31 3.46
N ARG A 75 11.60 2.13 4.42
CA ARG A 75 10.93 0.85 4.70
C ARG A 75 9.79 0.54 3.74
N LEU A 76 9.38 1.54 2.94
CA LEU A 76 8.26 1.47 2.00
C LEU A 76 8.71 1.28 0.55
N ARG A 77 10.01 1.45 0.27
CA ARG A 77 10.60 1.15 -1.03
C ARG A 77 10.55 -0.36 -1.31
N GLY A 78 10.40 -0.72 -2.57
CA GLY A 78 10.36 -2.08 -3.09
C GLY A 78 10.94 -2.11 -4.50
#